data_AF-A0A9W8CJ72-F1
#
_entry.id   AF-A0A9W8CJ72-F1
#
_cell.length_a   1.000
_cell.length_b   1.000
_cell.length_c   1.000
_cell.angle_alpha   90.00
_cell.angle_beta   90.00
_cell.angle_gamma   90.00
#
_symmetry.space_group_name_H-M   'P 1'
#
loop_
_entity.id
_entity.type
_entity.pdbx_description
1 polymer ?
#
loop_
_entity_poly.entity_id
_entity_poly.type
_entity_poly.pdbx_seq_one_letter_code
_entity_poly.pdbx_strand_id
1 'polypeptide(L)'
;MNTVEYTPRDVELMKMAIEQGRKCTSVDTAYNVGAVIVDSKGKVISTGYSRQFPGNTHAEQCALMTLEEKFGENLDKVLENATMYTTMEPCSKRLSGNVPCVQRILNTKIKKVVVGVMEPPNFVQCTGTEELLNHSVDIVHVTELENECKDLNKHLSN
;
A
#
# COMPACT_ATOMS: atom_id res chain seq x y z
N MET A 1 9.19 -1.91 -19.52
CA MET A 1 8.80 -1.22 -18.26
C MET A 1 10.06 -0.53 -17.75
N ASN A 2 10.05 0.80 -17.59
CA ASN A 2 11.14 1.48 -16.89
C ASN A 2 11.01 1.11 -15.40
N THR A 3 11.69 0.05 -14.98
CA THR A 3 11.82 -0.26 -13.56
C THR A 3 12.80 0.74 -12.97
N VAL A 4 12.29 1.75 -12.27
CA VAL A 4 13.13 2.61 -11.43
C VAL A 4 13.76 1.71 -10.36
N GLU A 5 15.09 1.72 -10.26
CA GLU A 5 15.79 0.96 -9.23
C GLU A 5 15.34 1.42 -7.83
N TYR A 6 15.13 0.46 -6.92
CA TYR A 6 14.87 0.76 -5.51
C TYR A 6 16.18 0.97 -4.75
N THR A 7 16.12 1.80 -3.72
CA THR A 7 17.25 2.11 -2.84
C THR A 7 17.26 1.20 -1.61
N PRO A 8 18.39 1.10 -0.87
CA PRO A 8 18.40 0.43 0.44
C PRO A 8 17.36 0.98 1.41
N ARG A 9 17.02 2.28 1.28
CA ARG A 9 15.99 2.90 2.11
C ARG A 9 14.58 2.39 1.76
N ASP A 10 14.30 2.14 0.49
CA ASP A 10 13.02 1.57 0.06
C ASP A 10 12.83 0.17 0.68
N VAL A 11 13.91 -0.61 0.80
CA VAL A 11 13.93 -1.94 1.44
C VAL A 11 13.61 -1.83 2.94
N GLU A 12 14.25 -0.90 3.66
CA GLU A 12 13.98 -0.67 5.08
C GLU A 12 12.51 -0.29 5.34
N LEU A 13 11.96 0.58 4.49
CA LEU A 13 10.58 1.03 4.58
C LEU A 13 9.58 -0.07 4.20
N MET A 14 9.94 -0.93 3.24
CA MET A 14 9.16 -2.12 2.92
C MET A 14 9.17 -3.13 4.08
N LYS A 15 10.32 -3.35 4.75
CA LYS A 15 10.37 -4.15 6.00
C LYS A 15 9.45 -3.58 7.07
N MET A 16 9.42 -2.25 7.23
CA MET A 16 8.47 -1.61 8.14
C MET A 16 7.02 -1.87 7.74
N ALA A 17 6.68 -1.84 6.44
CA ALA A 17 5.36 -2.20 5.95
C ALA A 17 5.01 -3.67 6.25
N ILE A 18 5.96 -4.60 6.09
CA ILE A 18 5.80 -6.01 6.49
C ILE A 18 5.48 -6.12 7.98
N GLU A 19 6.19 -5.39 8.85
CA GLU A 19 5.88 -5.38 10.30
C GLU A 19 4.49 -4.82 10.61
N GLN A 20 3.95 -3.90 9.80
CA GLN A 20 2.55 -3.49 9.93
C GLN A 20 1.61 -4.62 9.49
N GLY A 21 1.90 -5.28 8.37
CA GLY A 21 1.12 -6.41 7.87
C GLY A 21 1.00 -7.55 8.89
N ARG A 22 2.05 -7.81 9.67
CA ARG A 22 2.04 -8.80 10.76
C ARG A 22 1.09 -8.48 11.91
N LYS A 23 0.61 -7.24 12.03
CA LYS A 23 -0.39 -6.83 13.05
C LYS A 23 -1.83 -7.18 12.66
N CYS A 24 -2.05 -7.62 11.42
CA CYS A 24 -3.38 -8.00 10.96
C CYS A 24 -3.91 -9.21 11.74
N THR A 25 -5.16 -9.14 12.20
CA THR A 25 -5.91 -10.36 12.54
C THR A 25 -6.19 -11.11 11.24
N SER A 26 -5.62 -12.31 11.09
CA SER A 26 -5.76 -13.13 9.88
C SER A 26 -7.19 -13.68 9.75
N VAL A 27 -7.69 -13.73 8.51
CA VAL A 27 -8.99 -14.32 8.13
C VAL A 27 -8.85 -15.01 6.78
N ASP A 28 -9.63 -16.06 6.54
CA ASP A 28 -9.48 -16.92 5.34
C ASP A 28 -10.04 -16.31 4.05
N THR A 29 -10.61 -15.11 4.13
CA THR A 29 -11.31 -14.44 3.03
C THR A 29 -10.64 -13.15 2.58
N ALA A 30 -9.51 -12.77 3.17
CA ALA A 30 -8.84 -11.51 2.86
C ALA A 30 -7.33 -11.53 3.18
N TYR A 31 -6.58 -10.74 2.42
CA TYR A 31 -5.15 -10.57 2.60
C TYR A 31 -4.78 -9.76 3.86
N ASN A 32 -3.64 -10.11 4.44
CA ASN A 32 -2.86 -9.31 5.36
C ASN A 32 -1.94 -8.41 4.53
N VAL A 33 -2.15 -7.10 4.63
CA VAL A 33 -1.37 -6.08 3.92
C VAL A 33 -0.91 -5.07 4.95
N GLY A 34 0.30 -4.56 4.80
CA GLY A 34 0.82 -3.43 5.55
C GLY A 34 1.19 -2.29 4.63
N ALA A 35 1.08 -1.06 5.14
CA ALA A 35 1.39 0.16 4.42
C ALA A 35 2.14 1.16 5.28
N VAL A 36 3.03 1.93 4.66
CA VAL A 36 3.78 3.05 5.26
C VAL A 36 3.73 4.23 4.30
N ILE A 37 3.48 5.43 4.81
CA ILE A 37 3.54 6.68 4.03
C ILE A 37 4.68 7.52 4.55
N VAL A 38 5.51 7.97 3.61
CA VAL A 38 6.71 8.78 3.85
C VAL A 38 6.57 10.11 3.11
N ASP A 39 6.82 11.22 3.80
CA ASP A 39 6.80 12.54 3.18
C ASP A 39 8.00 12.75 2.24
N SER A 40 7.99 13.85 1.49
CA SER A 40 9.06 14.22 0.57
C SER A 40 10.42 14.49 1.24
N LYS A 41 10.47 14.58 2.58
CA LYS A 41 11.70 14.73 3.37
C LYS A 41 12.22 13.40 3.89
N GLY A 42 11.58 12.27 3.54
CA GLY A 42 11.98 10.94 3.96
C GLY A 42 11.49 10.54 5.36
N LYS A 43 10.57 11.31 5.96
CA LYS A 43 10.01 11.00 7.28
C LYS A 43 8.76 10.15 7.15
N VAL A 44 8.70 9.07 7.93
CA VAL A 44 7.47 8.28 8.09
C VAL A 44 6.41 9.15 8.77
N ILE A 45 5.30 9.39 8.08
CA ILE A 45 4.20 10.25 8.55
C ILE A 45 2.95 9.45 8.91
N SER A 46 2.79 8.24 8.38
CA SER A 46 1.70 7.33 8.71
C SER A 46 2.04 5.88 8.41
N THR A 47 1.31 4.98 9.06
CA THR A 47 1.37 3.53 8.86
C THR A 47 -0.03 2.96 8.92
N GLY A 48 -0.30 1.88 8.20
CA GLY A 48 -1.57 1.18 8.24
C GLY A 48 -1.42 -0.31 8.01
N TYR A 49 -2.43 -1.08 8.41
CA TYR A 49 -2.54 -2.50 8.09
C TYR A 49 -3.99 -2.89 7.85
N SER A 50 -4.22 -3.95 7.09
CA SER A 50 -5.58 -4.42 6.77
C SER A 50 -6.39 -4.68 8.04
N ARG A 51 -7.65 -4.21 8.04
CA ARG A 51 -8.59 -4.36 9.17
C ARG A 51 -8.14 -3.68 10.47
N GLN A 52 -7.24 -2.70 10.40
CA GLN A 52 -6.91 -1.84 11.54
C GLN A 52 -8.14 -1.07 12.04
N PHE A 53 -9.02 -0.66 11.12
CA PHE A 53 -10.28 0.02 11.44
C PHE A 53 -11.51 -0.79 10.96
N PRO A 54 -12.68 -0.64 11.60
CA PRO A 54 -13.92 -1.31 11.18
C PRO A 54 -14.30 -1.02 9.72
N GLY A 55 -15.11 -1.89 9.10
CA GLY A 55 -15.67 -1.65 7.76
C GLY A 55 -14.85 -2.23 6.59
N ASN A 56 -14.13 -3.32 6.82
CA ASN A 56 -13.30 -4.00 5.82
C ASN A 56 -12.29 -3.03 5.18
N THR A 57 -11.42 -2.44 5.99
CA THR A 57 -10.42 -1.47 5.54
C THR A 57 -9.15 -2.16 5.04
N HIS A 58 -8.55 -1.62 3.99
CA HIS A 58 -7.23 -2.04 3.49
C HIS A 58 -6.13 -1.20 4.12
N ALA A 59 -4.88 -1.68 4.09
CA ALA A 59 -3.75 -1.02 4.71
C ALA A 59 -3.53 0.42 4.21
N GLU A 60 -3.62 0.64 2.90
CA GLU A 60 -3.45 1.95 2.26
C GLU A 60 -4.57 2.91 2.69
N GLN A 61 -5.81 2.39 2.76
CA GLN A 61 -6.95 3.14 3.29
C GLN A 61 -6.72 3.54 4.75
N CYS A 62 -6.27 2.61 5.60
CA CYS A 62 -5.99 2.90 7.01
C CYS A 62 -4.92 3.97 7.18
N ALA A 63 -3.80 3.85 6.44
CA ALA A 63 -2.71 4.80 6.51
C ALA A 63 -3.15 6.22 6.08
N LEU A 64 -3.99 6.33 5.06
CA LEU A 64 -4.56 7.60 4.59
C LEU A 64 -5.59 8.17 5.58
N MET A 65 -6.48 7.35 6.13
CA MET A 65 -7.48 7.78 7.13
C MET A 65 -6.80 8.38 8.37
N THR A 66 -5.70 7.78 8.85
CA THR A 66 -4.93 8.33 9.98
C THR A 66 -4.33 9.70 9.65
N LEU A 67 -3.91 9.96 8.41
CA LEU A 67 -3.43 11.28 7.99
C LEU A 67 -4.56 12.28 7.86
N GLU A 68 -5.70 11.87 7.30
CA GLU A 68 -6.89 12.70 7.16
C GLU A 68 -7.40 13.17 8.52
N GLU A 69 -7.51 12.28 9.50
CA GLU A 69 -7.87 12.62 10.88
C GLU A 69 -6.87 13.61 11.51
N LYS A 70 -5.57 13.42 11.25
CA LYS A 70 -4.51 14.22 11.87
C LYS A 70 -4.33 15.61 11.25
N PHE A 71 -4.49 15.73 9.94
CA PHE A 71 -4.12 16.94 9.19
C PHE A 71 -5.31 17.66 8.55
N GLY A 72 -6.46 17.01 8.41
CA GLY A 72 -7.68 17.59 7.83
C GLY A 72 -7.40 18.28 6.50
N GLU A 73 -7.77 19.56 6.39
CA GLU A 73 -7.58 20.38 5.20
C GLU A 73 -6.10 20.54 4.75
N ASN A 74 -5.13 20.25 5.63
CA ASN A 74 -3.70 20.31 5.29
C ASN A 74 -3.16 18.99 4.69
N LEU A 75 -3.99 17.96 4.50
CA LEU A 75 -3.57 16.64 4.04
C LEU A 75 -2.78 16.69 2.74
N ASP A 76 -3.27 17.45 1.75
CA ASP A 76 -2.63 17.59 0.43
C ASP A 76 -1.20 18.13 0.52
N LYS A 77 -0.97 19.10 1.42
CA LYS A 77 0.36 19.68 1.64
C LYS A 77 1.32 18.69 2.29
N VAL A 78 0.81 17.84 3.19
CA VAL A 78 1.62 16.81 3.84
C VAL A 78 1.96 15.67 2.89
N LEU A 79 1.07 15.36 1.95
CA LEU A 79 1.23 14.30 0.96
C LEU A 79 1.95 14.78 -0.32
N GLU A 80 2.33 16.05 -0.42
CA GLU A 80 2.99 16.60 -1.61
C GLU A 80 4.31 15.86 -1.90
N ASN A 81 4.33 15.16 -3.05
CA ASN A 81 5.44 14.31 -3.47
C ASN A 81 5.78 13.19 -2.47
N ALA A 82 4.81 12.76 -1.67
CA ALA A 82 4.96 11.66 -0.75
C ALA A 82 5.10 10.31 -1.50
N THR A 83 5.67 9.34 -0.78
CA THR A 83 5.81 7.95 -1.23
C THR A 83 5.00 7.02 -0.33
N MET A 84 4.24 6.11 -0.94
CA MET A 84 3.59 5.02 -0.22
C MET A 84 4.34 3.71 -0.45
N TYR A 85 4.56 2.96 0.62
CA TYR A 85 5.08 1.60 0.59
C TYR A 85 3.94 0.67 0.98
N THR A 86 3.65 -0.33 0.16
CA THR A 86 2.60 -1.33 0.45
C THR A 86 3.11 -2.73 0.16
N THR A 87 2.82 -3.68 1.05
CA THR A 87 3.35 -5.05 0.91
C THR A 87 2.71 -5.79 -0.26
N MET A 88 1.56 -5.36 -0.75
CA MET A 88 0.83 -5.92 -1.88
C MET A 88 0.38 -4.81 -2.83
N GLU A 89 0.31 -5.11 -4.13
CA GLU A 89 -0.25 -4.21 -5.14
C GLU A 89 -1.57 -3.57 -4.69
N PRO A 90 -1.74 -2.24 -4.80
CA PRO A 90 -3.00 -1.59 -4.49
C PRO A 90 -4.14 -2.09 -5.38
N CYS A 91 -5.24 -2.54 -4.76
CA CYS A 91 -6.39 -3.03 -5.50
C CYS A 91 -6.97 -1.96 -6.46
N SER A 92 -7.22 -2.33 -7.72
CA SER A 92 -7.96 -1.53 -8.69
C SER A 92 -9.49 -1.70 -8.57
N LYS A 93 -9.94 -2.76 -7.90
CA LYS A 93 -11.37 -3.05 -7.66
C LYS A 93 -11.56 -3.69 -6.30
N ARG A 94 -12.67 -3.37 -5.63
CA ARG A 94 -13.06 -3.99 -4.34
C ARG A 94 -14.38 -4.73 -4.46
N LEU A 95 -14.38 -6.00 -4.05
CA LEU A 95 -15.59 -6.82 -3.98
C LEU A 95 -16.61 -6.28 -2.96
N SER A 96 -16.15 -5.55 -1.94
CA SER A 96 -17.02 -4.93 -0.93
C SER A 96 -17.78 -3.69 -1.43
N GLY A 97 -17.47 -3.18 -2.63
CA GLY A 97 -18.02 -1.92 -3.14
C GLY A 97 -17.37 -0.65 -2.57
N ASN A 98 -16.41 -0.78 -1.66
CA ASN A 98 -15.63 0.36 -1.16
C ASN A 98 -14.74 0.96 -2.27
N VAL A 99 -14.41 2.25 -2.13
CA VAL A 99 -13.46 2.92 -3.04
C VAL A 99 -12.13 2.15 -3.09
N PRO A 100 -11.64 1.75 -4.28
CA PRO A 100 -10.36 1.05 -4.47
C PRO A 100 -9.15 1.82 -3.95
N CYS A 101 -8.09 1.10 -3.59
CA CYS A 101 -6.87 1.71 -3.05
C CYS A 101 -6.20 2.60 -4.11
N VAL A 102 -6.20 2.18 -5.38
CA VAL A 102 -5.69 2.99 -6.49
C VAL A 102 -6.40 4.35 -6.55
N GLN A 103 -7.73 4.37 -6.58
CA GLN A 103 -8.48 5.62 -6.62
C GLN A 103 -8.21 6.50 -5.39
N ARG A 104 -8.04 5.90 -4.21
CA ARG A 104 -7.65 6.64 -2.99
C ARG A 104 -6.30 7.31 -3.16
N ILE A 105 -5.30 6.60 -3.68
CA ILE A 105 -3.96 7.14 -3.94
C ILE A 105 -4.04 8.27 -4.97
N LEU A 106 -4.76 8.08 -6.08
CA LEU A 106 -4.93 9.08 -7.14
C LEU A 106 -5.62 10.37 -6.67
N ASN A 107 -6.45 10.29 -5.62
CA ASN A 107 -7.07 11.45 -5.00
C ASN A 107 -6.12 12.22 -4.06
N THR A 108 -4.85 11.83 -3.95
CA THR A 108 -3.84 12.50 -3.13
C THR A 108 -2.73 13.14 -3.96
N LYS A 109 -1.73 13.72 -3.29
CA LYS A 109 -0.50 14.23 -3.91
C LYS A 109 0.68 13.24 -3.87
N ILE A 110 0.44 11.97 -3.55
CA ILE A 110 1.44 10.90 -3.62
C ILE A 110 1.90 10.73 -5.07
N LYS A 111 3.22 10.63 -5.28
CA LYS A 111 3.84 10.52 -6.61
C LYS A 111 4.62 9.24 -6.84
N LYS A 112 4.86 8.46 -5.79
CA LYS A 112 5.55 7.17 -5.87
C LYS A 112 4.83 6.14 -5.01
N VAL A 113 4.62 4.95 -5.56
CA VAL A 113 4.17 3.77 -4.82
C VAL A 113 5.20 2.66 -4.97
N VAL A 114 5.66 2.14 -3.84
CA VAL A 114 6.61 1.05 -3.75
C VAL A 114 5.86 -0.20 -3.30
N VAL A 115 5.88 -1.24 -4.11
CA VAL A 115 5.12 -2.49 -3.90
C VAL A 115 6.06 -3.64 -3.56
N GLY A 116 5.60 -4.53 -2.66
CA GLY A 116 6.35 -5.72 -2.25
C GLY A 116 6.07 -6.96 -3.11
N VAL A 117 4.80 -7.25 -3.34
CA VAL A 117 4.35 -8.32 -4.25
C VAL A 117 3.17 -7.84 -5.10
N MET A 118 3.10 -8.32 -6.33
CA MET A 118 1.91 -8.15 -7.18
C MET A 118 0.73 -8.95 -6.62
N GLU A 119 -0.50 -8.45 -6.78
CA GLU A 119 -1.67 -9.19 -6.28
C GLU A 119 -1.86 -10.45 -7.13
N PRO A 120 -1.88 -11.66 -6.53
CA PRO A 120 -2.11 -12.86 -7.31
C PRO A 120 -3.58 -12.89 -7.80
N PRO A 121 -3.87 -13.53 -8.95
CA PRO A 121 -5.18 -13.47 -9.60
C PRO A 121 -6.31 -14.19 -8.84
N ASN A 122 -6.05 -14.67 -7.63
CA ASN A 122 -6.92 -15.58 -6.88
C ASN A 122 -8.25 -14.95 -6.44
N PHE A 123 -8.29 -13.63 -6.22
CA PHE A 123 -9.51 -12.92 -5.80
C PHE A 123 -10.05 -11.96 -6.86
N VAL A 124 -9.16 -11.17 -7.49
CA VAL A 124 -9.50 -10.20 -8.53
C VAL A 124 -8.34 -10.11 -9.52
N GLN A 125 -8.64 -9.91 -10.81
CA GLN A 125 -7.63 -9.50 -11.77
C GLN A 125 -7.25 -8.04 -11.49
N CYS A 126 -6.16 -7.83 -10.74
CA CYS A 126 -5.68 -6.51 -10.37
C CYS A 126 -4.90 -5.88 -11.53
N THR A 127 -5.09 -4.57 -11.71
CA THR A 127 -4.40 -3.72 -12.70
C THR A 127 -3.89 -2.44 -12.04
N GLY A 128 -3.66 -2.49 -10.73
CA GLY A 128 -3.50 -1.30 -9.91
C GLY A 128 -2.21 -0.56 -10.18
N THR A 129 -1.09 -1.27 -10.37
CA THR A 129 0.17 -0.62 -10.75
C THR A 129 0.09 0.03 -12.13
N GLU A 130 -0.60 -0.59 -13.08
CA GLU A 130 -0.77 -0.04 -14.44
C GLU A 130 -1.60 1.25 -14.40
N GLU A 131 -2.70 1.25 -13.66
CA GLU A 131 -3.56 2.42 -13.52
C GLU A 131 -2.83 3.59 -12.84
N LEU A 132 -2.04 3.32 -11.81
CA LEU A 132 -1.21 4.33 -11.15
C LEU A 132 -0.16 4.93 -12.10
N LEU A 133 0.55 4.09 -12.87
CA LEU A 133 1.52 4.54 -13.87
C LEU A 133 0.89 5.47 -14.92
N ASN A 134 -0.31 5.11 -15.40
CA ASN A 134 -1.05 5.90 -16.39
C ASN A 134 -1.47 7.29 -15.88
N HIS A 135 -1.44 7.51 -14.56
CA HIS A 135 -1.76 8.79 -13.92
C HIS A 135 -0.53 9.48 -13.31
N SER A 136 0.67 9.17 -13.81
CA SER A 136 1.93 9.79 -13.39
C SER A 136 2.26 9.57 -11.90
N VAL A 137 1.95 8.37 -11.41
CA VAL A 137 2.45 7.86 -10.13
C VAL A 137 3.49 6.78 -10.44
N ASP A 138 4.73 7.01 -10.03
CA ASP A 138 5.84 6.09 -10.26
C ASP A 138 5.63 4.80 -9.46
N ILE A 139 5.89 3.66 -10.09
CA ILE A 139 5.84 2.35 -9.44
C ILE A 139 7.23 1.75 -9.33
N VAL A 140 7.55 1.25 -8.13
CA VAL A 140 8.78 0.52 -7.86
C VAL A 140 8.44 -0.79 -7.17
N HIS A 141 9.00 -1.90 -7.65
CA HIS A 141 8.81 -3.23 -7.06
C HIS A 141 10.07 -3.66 -6.31
N VAL A 142 9.95 -3.85 -4.99
CA VAL A 142 11.04 -4.34 -4.13
C VAL A 142 11.07 -5.87 -4.18
N THR A 143 11.66 -6.39 -5.26
CA THR A 143 11.66 -7.82 -5.58
C THR A 143 12.39 -8.69 -4.56
N GLU A 144 13.40 -8.16 -3.86
CA GLU A 144 14.16 -8.94 -2.88
C GLU A 144 13.36 -9.33 -1.62
N LEU A 145 12.27 -8.61 -1.31
CA LEU A 145 11.38 -8.91 -0.18
C LEU A 145 10.08 -9.58 -0.60
N GLU A 146 9.96 -10.02 -1.86
CA GLU A 146 8.71 -10.56 -2.40
C GLU A 146 8.22 -11.79 -1.62
N ASN A 147 9.13 -12.69 -1.24
CA ASN A 147 8.80 -13.87 -0.44
C ASN A 147 8.32 -13.49 0.97
N GLU A 148 8.95 -12.49 1.60
CA GLU A 148 8.54 -12.02 2.93
C GLU A 148 7.15 -11.34 2.89
N CYS A 149 6.85 -10.63 1.80
CA CYS A 149 5.52 -10.08 1.55
C CYS A 149 4.46 -11.17 1.30
N LYS A 150 4.79 -12.21 0.53
CA LYS A 150 3.91 -13.39 0.32
C LYS A 150 3.63 -14.12 1.62
N ASP A 151 4.63 -14.22 2.49
CA ASP A 151 4.55 -14.93 3.76
C ASP A 151 3.48 -14.37 4.71
N LEU A 152 3.12 -13.09 4.59
CA LEU A 152 2.00 -12.49 5.32
C LEU A 152 0.66 -13.17 5.05
N ASN A 153 0.54 -13.87 3.92
CA ASN A 153 -0.70 -14.42 3.38
C ASN A 153 -0.70 -15.94 3.28
N LYS A 154 0.26 -16.62 3.92
CA LYS A 154 0.36 -18.09 3.97
C LYS A 154 -0.93 -18.77 4.47
N HIS A 155 -1.72 -18.10 5.31
CA HIS A 155 -2.99 -18.62 5.81
C HIS A 155 -4.05 -18.84 4.72
N LEU A 156 -3.92 -18.19 3.56
CA LEU A 156 -4.86 -18.30 2.42
C LEU A 156 -4.51 -19.42 1.45
N SER A 157 -3.40 -20.13 1.66
CA SER A 157 -2.90 -21.17 0.74
C SER A 157 -3.29 -22.60 1.16
N ASN A 158 -4.35 -22.74 1.97
CA ASN A 158 -4.87 -24.03 2.45
C ASN A 158 -6.08 -24.51 1.64
#